data_AF-A0A536EY30-F1
#
_entry.id   AF-A0A536EY30-F1
#
_cell.length_a   1.000
_cell.length_b   1.000
_cell.length_c   1.000
_cell.angle_alpha   90.00
_cell.angle_beta   90.00
_cell.angle_gamma   90.00
#
_symmetry.space_group_name_H-M   'P 1'
#
loop_
_entity.id
_entity.type
_entity.pdbx_description
1 polymer ?
#
loop_
_entity_poly.entity_id
_entity_poly.type
_entity_poly.pdbx_seq_one_letter_code
_entity_poly.pdbx_strand_id
1 'polypeptide(L)'
;MERSSPLLLALGALFVTVLLTSNLIAVKLIAFGPMILPAAVIVFPLSYLFGDVLTEVYGYAVTRRVIWLGFGCNLVFVLFILAAGALPGAPGAWDPTAQSAFERILGFTPRLLVASFIAYLAGEFLNSFVMARLKIATQGRW
;
A
#
# COMPACT_ATOMS: atom_id res chain seq x y z
N MET A 1 -1.62 -16.84 -24.66
CA MET A 1 -2.30 -16.49 -23.41
C MET A 1 -1.59 -17.23 -22.29
N GLU A 2 -0.58 -16.60 -21.68
CA GLU A 2 0.14 -17.19 -20.55
C GLU A 2 -0.85 -17.45 -19.42
N ARG A 3 -0.97 -18.72 -19.01
CA ARG A 3 -1.73 -19.08 -17.81
C ARG A 3 -1.10 -18.33 -16.64
N SER A 4 -1.80 -17.33 -16.10
CA SER A 4 -1.45 -16.74 -14.82
C SER A 4 -1.26 -17.88 -13.82
N SER A 5 -0.03 -18.10 -13.36
CA SER A 5 0.25 -19.15 -12.38
C SER A 5 -0.64 -18.92 -11.16
N PRO A 6 -1.33 -19.93 -10.62
CA PRO A 6 -2.17 -19.77 -9.44
C PRO A 6 -1.38 -19.18 -8.25
N LEU A 7 -0.07 -19.42 -8.20
CA LEU A 7 0.85 -18.85 -7.23
C LEU A 7 1.03 -17.33 -7.41
N LEU A 8 1.07 -16.82 -8.65
CA LEU A 8 1.17 -15.38 -8.92
C LEU A 8 -0.09 -14.67 -8.42
N LEU A 9 -1.26 -15.26 -8.66
CA LEU A 9 -2.52 -14.71 -8.19
C LEU A 9 -2.58 -14.71 -6.66
N ALA A 10 -2.16 -15.79 -6.01
CA ALA A 10 -2.11 -15.88 -4.55
C ALA A 10 -1.14 -14.86 -3.94
N LEU A 11 0.10 -14.77 -4.47
CA LEU A 11 1.10 -13.83 -4.00
C LEU A 11 0.69 -12.38 -4.26
N GLY A 12 0.12 -12.10 -5.43
CA GLY A 12 -0.41 -10.78 -5.76
C GLY A 12 -1.55 -10.39 -4.84
N ALA A 13 -2.50 -11.29 -4.58
CA ALA A 13 -3.60 -11.04 -3.65
C ALA A 13 -3.11 -10.81 -2.22
N LEU A 14 -2.14 -11.61 -1.74
CA LEU A 14 -1.51 -11.41 -0.44
C LEU A 14 -0.79 -10.06 -0.37
N PHE A 15 0.01 -9.72 -1.38
CA PHE A 15 0.69 -8.43 -1.47
C PHE A 15 -0.30 -7.27 -1.40
N VAL A 16 -1.37 -7.31 -2.21
CA VAL A 16 -2.41 -6.28 -2.21
C VAL A 16 -3.10 -6.19 -0.84
N THR A 17 -3.43 -7.33 -0.24
CA THR A 17 -4.06 -7.37 1.10
C THR A 17 -3.17 -6.75 2.17
N VAL A 18 -1.89 -7.07 2.15
CA VAL A 18 -0.87 -6.52 3.06
C VAL A 18 -0.71 -5.01 2.83
N LEU A 19 -0.67 -4.56 1.57
CA LEU A 19 -0.60 -3.14 1.21
C LEU A 19 -1.80 -2.33 1.70
N LEU A 20 -3.03 -2.85 1.51
CA LEU A 20 -4.26 -2.21 2.01
C LEU A 20 -4.26 -2.17 3.55
N THR A 21 -3.91 -3.29 4.18
CA THR A 21 -3.87 -3.40 5.65
C THR A 21 -2.87 -2.41 6.23
N SER A 22 -1.68 -2.31 5.64
CA SER A 22 -0.65 -1.35 6.04
C SER A 22 -1.15 0.09 5.97
N ASN A 23 -1.80 0.50 4.86
CA ASN A 23 -2.38 1.83 4.74
C ASN A 23 -3.48 2.11 5.77
N LEU A 24 -4.32 1.11 6.08
CA LEU A 24 -5.39 1.27 7.06
C LEU A 24 -4.84 1.43 8.49
N ILE A 25 -3.93 0.56 8.91
CA ILE A 25 -3.42 0.59 10.30
C ILE A 25 -2.38 1.70 10.53
N ALA A 26 -1.86 2.33 9.48
CA ALA A 26 -0.91 3.43 9.59
C ALA A 26 -1.45 4.63 10.38
N VAL A 27 -2.77 4.80 10.47
CA VAL A 27 -3.40 5.84 11.30
C VAL A 27 -3.15 5.64 12.80
N LYS A 28 -2.96 4.39 13.24
CA LYS A 28 -2.71 4.07 14.65
C LYS A 28 -1.24 4.28 14.95
N LEU A 29 -0.94 5.23 15.81
CA LEU A 29 0.42 5.44 16.34
C LEU A 29 0.65 4.57 17.58
N ILE A 30 1.80 3.91 17.62
CA ILE A 30 2.27 3.11 18.75
C ILE A 30 3.49 3.78 19.38
N ALA A 31 3.58 3.68 20.70
CA ALA A 31 4.78 4.07 21.43
C ALA A 31 5.75 2.87 21.45
N PHE A 32 6.97 3.10 20.99
CA PHE A 32 8.07 2.15 21.10
C PHE A 32 9.24 2.83 21.82
N GLY A 33 9.22 2.73 23.16
CA GLY A 33 10.10 3.52 24.02
C GLY A 33 9.87 5.02 23.81
N PRO A 34 10.92 5.83 23.51
CA PRO A 34 10.78 7.26 23.26
C PRO A 34 10.29 7.60 21.84
N MET A 35 10.15 6.62 20.96
CA MET A 35 9.75 6.84 19.56
C MET A 35 8.25 6.61 19.36
N ILE A 36 7.65 7.43 18.48
CA ILE A 36 6.28 7.26 18.02
C ILE A 36 6.34 6.71 16.59
N LEU A 37 5.77 5.53 16.38
CA LEU A 37 5.80 4.84 15.09
C LEU A 37 4.37 4.51 14.64
N PRO A 38 4.08 4.51 13.33
CA PRO A 38 2.84 3.92 12.83
C PRO A 38 2.79 2.42 13.14
N ALA A 39 1.61 1.90 13.51
CA ALA A 39 1.38 0.47 13.71
C ALA A 39 1.66 -0.36 12.44
N ALA A 40 1.65 0.30 11.27
CA ALA A 40 2.03 -0.28 9.99
C ALA A 40 3.43 -0.92 9.99
N VAL A 41 4.32 -0.53 10.92
CA VAL A 41 5.65 -1.14 11.08
C VAL A 41 5.61 -2.66 11.26
N ILE A 42 4.53 -3.21 11.82
CA ILE A 42 4.36 -4.66 12.03
C ILE A 42 4.11 -5.39 10.71
N VAL A 43 3.42 -4.74 9.77
CA VAL A 43 3.04 -5.31 8.47
C VAL A 43 4.11 -5.06 7.40
N PHE A 44 4.97 -4.06 7.64
CA PHE A 44 6.00 -3.64 6.71
C PHE A 44 6.96 -4.76 6.26
N PRO A 45 7.47 -5.65 7.14
CA PRO A 45 8.33 -6.77 6.73
C PRO A 45 7.65 -7.73 5.76
N LEU A 46 6.34 -7.94 5.90
CA LEU A 46 5.57 -8.81 5.00
C LEU A 46 5.46 -8.19 3.61
N SER A 47 5.29 -6.86 3.51
CA SER A 47 5.26 -6.17 2.22
C SER A 47 6.54 -6.37 1.42
N TYR A 48 7.71 -6.26 2.09
CA TYR A 48 8.99 -6.51 1.45
C TYR A 48 9.16 -7.97 1.06
N LEU A 49 8.83 -8.90 1.97
CA LEU A 49 8.91 -10.33 1.67
C LEU A 49 8.12 -10.70 0.40
N PHE A 50 6.87 -10.24 0.29
CA PHE A 50 6.07 -10.53 -0.90
C PHE A 50 6.57 -9.78 -2.14
N GLY A 51 7.03 -8.54 -1.99
CA GLY A 51 7.60 -7.75 -3.09
C GLY A 51 8.88 -8.38 -3.67
N ASP A 52 9.74 -8.89 -2.80
CA ASP A 52 10.99 -9.55 -3.18
C ASP A 52 10.71 -10.88 -3.89
N VAL A 53 9.84 -11.73 -3.32
CA VAL A 53 9.43 -12.99 -3.96
C VAL A 53 8.77 -12.74 -5.33
N LEU A 54 7.92 -11.73 -5.45
CA LEU A 54 7.31 -11.36 -6.74
C LEU A 54 8.38 -10.93 -7.75
N THR A 55 9.36 -10.13 -7.33
CA THR A 55 10.41 -9.62 -8.21
C THR A 55 11.37 -10.71 -8.64
N GLU A 56 11.76 -11.61 -7.73
CA GLU A 56 12.71 -12.70 -7.99
C GLU A 56 12.11 -13.80 -8.88
N VAL A 57 10.86 -14.20 -8.62
CA VAL A 57 10.22 -15.32 -9.34
C VAL A 57 9.57 -14.87 -10.65
N TYR A 58 8.88 -13.73 -10.66
CA TYR A 58 8.08 -13.27 -11.80
C TYR A 58 8.66 -12.06 -12.52
N GLY A 59 9.77 -11.52 -12.01
CA GLY A 59 10.46 -10.38 -12.61
C GLY A 59 9.85 -9.02 -12.26
N TYR A 60 10.64 -7.99 -12.55
CA TYR A 60 10.31 -6.60 -12.24
C TYR A 60 9.05 -6.10 -12.97
N ALA A 61 8.87 -6.47 -14.24
CA ALA A 61 7.75 -6.00 -15.05
C ALA A 61 6.38 -6.49 -14.53
N VAL A 62 6.29 -7.75 -14.09
CA VAL A 62 5.07 -8.31 -13.50
C VAL A 62 4.82 -7.69 -12.12
N THR A 63 5.86 -7.59 -11.30
CA THR A 63 5.77 -6.97 -9.97
C THR A 63 5.24 -5.56 -10.03
N ARG A 64 5.74 -4.74 -10.96
CA ARG A 64 5.24 -3.37 -11.14
C ARG A 64 3.74 -3.35 -11.44
N ARG A 65 3.23 -4.26 -12.30
CA ARG A 65 1.78 -4.36 -12.58
C ARG A 65 0.97 -4.72 -11.33
N VAL A 66 1.48 -5.64 -10.50
CA VAL A 66 0.83 -6.01 -9.23
C VAL A 66 0.80 -4.83 -8.26
N ILE A 67 1.87 -4.04 -8.18
CA ILE A 67 1.91 -2.83 -7.34
C ILE A 67 0.90 -1.79 -7.81
N TRP A 68 0.85 -1.50 -9.11
CA TRP A 68 -0.15 -0.58 -9.67
C TRP A 68 -1.57 -1.08 -9.43
N LEU A 69 -1.81 -2.39 -9.55
CA LEU A 69 -3.10 -2.99 -9.20
C LEU A 69 -3.41 -2.77 -7.71
N GLY A 70 -2.44 -2.95 -6.82
CA GLY A 70 -2.61 -2.71 -5.38
C GLY A 70 -2.92 -1.27 -5.02
N PHE A 71 -2.31 -0.30 -5.71
CA PHE A 71 -2.67 1.11 -5.58
C PHE A 71 -4.08 1.40 -6.13
N GLY A 72 -4.45 0.77 -7.26
CA GLY A 72 -5.80 0.83 -7.79
C GLY A 72 -6.85 0.29 -6.81
N CYS A 73 -6.59 -0.86 -6.20
CA CYS A 73 -7.44 -1.44 -5.16
C CYS A 73 -7.52 -0.53 -3.92
N ASN A 74 -6.41 0.09 -3.50
CA ASN A 74 -6.43 1.08 -2.42
C ASN A 74 -7.29 2.30 -2.79
N LEU A 75 -7.18 2.82 -4.02
CA LEU A 75 -8.00 3.94 -4.47
C LEU A 75 -9.49 3.60 -4.40
N VAL A 76 -9.89 2.43 -4.91
CA VAL A 76 -11.28 1.94 -4.81
C VAL A 76 -11.71 1.86 -3.35
N PHE A 77 -10.88 1.29 -2.49
CA PHE A 77 -11.13 1.20 -1.05
C PHE A 77 -11.37 2.58 -0.41
N VAL A 78 -10.50 3.56 -0.69
CA VAL A 78 -10.64 4.93 -0.18
C VAL A 78 -11.92 5.60 -0.69
N LEU A 79 -12.26 5.44 -1.96
CA LEU A 79 -13.47 6.02 -2.54
C LEU A 79 -14.74 5.50 -1.83
N PHE A 80 -14.80 4.19 -1.54
CA PHE A 80 -15.93 3.62 -0.81
C PHE A 80 -15.98 4.09 0.65
N ILE A 81 -14.83 4.27 1.31
CA ILE A 81 -14.79 4.85 2.67
C ILE A 81 -15.31 6.28 2.67
N LEU A 82 -14.88 7.11 1.70
CA LEU A 82 -15.36 8.49 1.59
C LEU A 82 -16.85 8.54 1.30
N ALA A 83 -17.35 7.69 0.39
CA ALA A 83 -18.77 7.58 0.11
C ALA A 83 -19.56 7.15 1.35
N ALA A 84 -19.08 6.16 2.09
CA ALA A 84 -19.72 5.69 3.33
C ALA A 84 -19.75 6.78 4.41
N GLY A 85 -18.67 7.55 4.57
CA GLY A 85 -18.61 8.66 5.53
C GLY A 85 -19.51 9.84 5.17
N ALA A 86 -19.77 10.08 3.88
CA ALA A 86 -20.63 11.15 3.42
C ALA A 86 -22.14 10.82 3.54
N LEU A 87 -22.50 9.54 3.67
CA LEU A 87 -23.88 9.13 3.85
C LEU A 87 -24.35 9.42 5.27
N PRO A 88 -25.62 9.86 5.46
CA PRO A 88 -26.15 10.10 6.79
C PRO A 88 -26.31 8.78 7.55
N GLY A 89 -25.93 8.78 8.82
CA GLY A 89 -26.17 7.67 9.72
C GLY A 89 -27.65 7.35 9.86
N ALA A 90 -28.01 6.07 9.90
CA ALA A 90 -29.39 5.62 10.02
C ALA A 90 -30.00 6.03 11.38
N PRO A 91 -31.12 6.79 11.41
CA PRO A 91 -31.76 7.20 12.66
C PRO A 91 -32.13 5.99 13.54
N GLY A 92 -31.74 6.02 14.81
CA GLY A 92 -32.05 4.96 15.79
C GLY A 92 -31.25 3.66 15.65
N ALA A 93 -30.44 3.50 14.60
CA ALA A 93 -29.57 2.34 14.39
C ALA A 93 -28.08 2.69 14.35
N TRP A 94 -27.74 3.92 13.98
CA TRP A 94 -26.37 4.43 13.99
C TRP A 94 -26.15 5.33 15.21
N ASP A 95 -25.13 5.00 16.00
CA ASP A 95 -24.72 5.82 17.13
C ASP A 95 -24.13 7.15 16.63
N PRO A 96 -24.67 8.32 17.04
CA PRO A 96 -24.14 9.62 16.66
C PRO A 96 -22.66 9.81 17.01
N THR A 97 -22.17 9.16 18.08
CA THR A 97 -20.77 9.22 18.49
C THR A 97 -19.87 8.37 17.58
N ALA A 98 -20.41 7.29 16.99
CA ALA A 98 -19.68 6.41 16.07
C ALA A 98 -19.32 7.12 14.76
N GLN A 99 -20.12 8.09 14.31
CA GLN A 99 -19.79 8.93 13.15
C GLN A 99 -18.45 9.66 13.35
N SER A 100 -18.28 10.30 14.52
CA SER A 100 -17.05 11.02 14.84
C SER A 100 -15.83 10.10 14.94
N ALA A 101 -16.01 8.86 15.42
CA ALA A 101 -14.96 7.86 15.48
C ALA A 101 -14.58 7.35 14.07
N PHE A 102 -15.58 7.12 13.22
CA PHE A 102 -15.39 6.74 11.81
C PHE A 102 -14.53 7.79 11.08
N GLU A 103 -14.88 9.07 11.20
CA GLU A 103 -14.12 10.17 10.58
C GLU A 103 -12.70 10.30 11.15
N ARG A 104 -12.50 10.10 12.46
CA ARG A 104 -11.18 10.15 13.09
C ARG A 104 -10.24 9.04 12.61
N ILE A 105 -10.76 7.83 12.38
CA ILE A 105 -9.94 6.68 11.98
C ILE A 105 -9.79 6.63 10.46
N LEU A 106 -10.91 6.68 9.72
CA LEU A 106 -10.95 6.43 8.28
C LEU A 106 -10.91 7.72 7.45
N GLY A 107 -11.13 8.90 8.04
CA GLY A 107 -10.96 10.18 7.36
C GLY A 107 -9.50 10.48 6.98
N PHE A 108 -8.53 9.81 7.61
CA PHE A 108 -7.11 9.91 7.24
C PHE A 108 -6.71 9.02 6.06
N THR A 109 -7.52 8.04 5.69
CA THR A 109 -7.20 7.06 4.63
C THR A 109 -6.84 7.71 3.28
N PRO A 110 -7.52 8.78 2.79
CA PRO A 110 -7.11 9.45 1.55
C PRO A 110 -5.72 10.06 1.63
N ARG A 111 -5.34 10.63 2.76
CA ARG A 111 -4.01 11.21 2.97
C ARG A 111 -2.94 10.12 2.98
N LEU A 112 -3.22 8.99 3.63
CA LEU A 112 -2.31 7.85 3.68
C LEU A 112 -2.10 7.22 2.30
N LEU A 113 -3.15 7.11 1.49
CA LEU A 113 -3.05 6.69 0.09
C LEU A 113 -2.15 7.63 -0.72
N VAL A 114 -2.39 8.94 -0.65
CA VAL A 114 -1.59 9.92 -1.41
C VAL A 114 -0.13 9.89 -0.96
N ALA A 115 0.12 9.80 0.35
CA ALA A 115 1.47 9.70 0.89
C ALA A 115 2.19 8.43 0.42
N SER A 116 1.54 7.26 0.47
CA SER A 116 2.14 6.00 0.02
C SER A 116 2.37 5.97 -1.50
N PHE A 117 1.47 6.57 -2.26
CA PHE A 117 1.62 6.73 -3.70
C PHE A 117 2.81 7.61 -4.09
N ILE A 118 2.94 8.79 -3.45
CA ILE A 118 4.09 9.69 -3.68
C ILE A 118 5.40 9.03 -3.24
N ALA A 119 5.41 8.34 -2.10
CA ALA A 119 6.58 7.63 -1.61
C ALA A 119 7.02 6.53 -2.61
N TYR A 120 6.06 5.79 -3.18
CA TYR A 120 6.34 4.80 -4.21
C TYR A 120 6.93 5.42 -5.48
N LEU A 121 6.32 6.49 -6.00
CA LEU A 121 6.82 7.18 -7.18
C LEU A 121 8.24 7.73 -6.95
N ALA A 122 8.47 8.41 -5.83
CA ALA A 122 9.80 8.91 -5.48
C ALA A 122 10.82 7.77 -5.37
N GLY A 123 10.42 6.64 -4.77
CA GLY A 123 11.24 5.43 -4.70
C GLY A 123 11.55 4.83 -6.08
N GLU A 124 10.56 4.73 -6.97
CA GLU A 124 10.75 4.21 -8.32
C GLU A 124 11.65 5.12 -9.17
N PHE A 125 11.47 6.45 -9.08
CA PHE A 125 12.34 7.42 -9.74
C PHE A 125 13.77 7.37 -9.21
N LEU A 126 13.95 7.30 -7.89
CA LEU A 126 15.27 7.19 -7.29
C LEU A 126 15.96 5.87 -7.70
N ASN A 127 15.24 4.75 -7.66
CA ASN A 127 15.75 3.45 -8.07
C ASN A 127 16.17 3.44 -9.54
N SER A 128 15.31 3.91 -10.44
CA SER A 128 15.62 3.96 -11.88
C SER A 128 16.77 4.92 -12.20
N PHE A 129 16.85 6.07 -11.51
CA PHE A 129 17.97 7.00 -11.62
C PHE A 129 19.30 6.38 -11.16
N VAL A 130 19.30 5.72 -9.99
CA VAL A 130 20.49 5.04 -9.46
C VAL A 130 20.94 3.93 -10.41
N MET A 131 20.01 3.12 -10.92
CA MET A 131 20.32 2.06 -11.89
C MET A 131 20.87 2.63 -13.20
N ALA A 132 20.32 3.73 -13.71
CA ALA A 132 20.84 4.39 -14.91
C ALA A 132 22.26 4.94 -14.70
N ARG A 133 22.53 5.56 -13.55
CA ARG A 133 23.86 6.09 -13.19
C ARG A 133 24.88 4.97 -13.00
N LEU A 134 24.49 3.89 -12.34
CA LEU A 134 25.32 2.69 -12.20
C LEU A 134 25.67 2.11 -13.56
N LYS A 135 24.70 1.96 -14.47
CA LYS A 135 24.94 1.43 -15.81
C LYS A 135 25.92 2.26 -16.63
N ILE A 136 25.86 3.59 -16.50
CA ILE A 136 26.83 4.51 -17.13
C ILE A 136 28.20 4.33 -16.48
N ALA A 137 28.28 4.26 -15.15
CA ALA A 137 29.52 4.10 -14.42
C ALA A 137 30.20 2.73 -14.65
N THR A 138 29.43 1.66 -14.83
CA THR A 138 29.93 0.30 -15.08
C THR A 138 30.12 0.00 -16.57
N GLN A 139 29.81 0.95 -17.46
CA GLN A 139 29.75 0.76 -18.91
C GLN A 139 28.92 -0.46 -19.34
N GLY A 140 27.89 -0.81 -18.55
CA GLY A 140 27.05 -1.98 -18.79
C GLY A 140 27.77 -3.33 -18.66
N ARG A 141 28.96 -3.39 -18.03
CA ARG A 141 29.69 -4.66 -17.81
C ARG A 141 29.09 -5.52 -16.71
N TRP A 142 28.22 -4.94 -15.87
CA TRP A 142 27.52 -5.56 -14.75
C TRP A 142 26.11 -4.98 -14.65
#